data_AF-A0A5P0W0C1-F1
#
_entry.id   AF-A0A5P0W0C1-F1
#
_cell.length_a   1.000
_cell.length_b   1.000
_cell.length_c   1.000
_cell.angle_alpha   90.00
_cell.angle_beta   90.00
_cell.angle_gamma   90.00
#
_symmetry.space_group_name_H-M   'P 1'
#
loop_
_entity.id
_entity.type
_entity.pdbx_description
1 polymer ?
#
loop_
_entity_poly.entity_id
_entity_poly.type
_entity_poly.pdbx_seq_one_letter_code
_entity_poly.pdbx_strand_id
1 'polypeptide(L)'
;MDYESCCDFLKRLGYVMLICIAFHFKLDNFAFMIAFIIIVIALFCFSYYKAKQQKADQEMDRIMNAPSGTVSAEVLPLNNNNMEENQNLSTRDLCAEVLRKLNCDVQFDEENEYNMYFTYQGENFSVDTWENGLMITIWDTWWGTVDLDDLDDVSRVRKAINNINVRQNLTLMYSIDEKGQKFAVHTKRQCLLIPQIPQIENYMAAMLTGFFDVQRSFKEEYDRLRLEEEAKAKV
;
A
#
# COMPACT_ATOMS: atom_id res chain seq x y z
N MET A 1 -25.76 -13.12 16.25
CA MET A 1 -26.31 -14.48 16.41
C MET A 1 -27.40 -14.34 17.44
N ASP A 2 -28.65 -14.59 17.07
CA ASP A 2 -29.80 -14.34 17.96
C ASP A 2 -29.81 -15.33 19.14
N TYR A 3 -30.36 -14.93 20.28
CA TYR A 3 -30.37 -15.71 21.53
C TYR A 3 -31.00 -17.10 21.33
N GLU A 4 -32.09 -17.17 20.54
CA GLU A 4 -32.73 -18.42 20.16
C GLU A 4 -31.81 -19.35 19.36
N SER A 5 -30.99 -18.79 18.47
CA SER A 5 -30.03 -19.56 17.67
C SER A 5 -28.91 -20.16 18.52
N CYS A 6 -28.51 -19.47 19.59
CA CYS A 6 -27.54 -19.96 20.57
C CYS A 6 -28.11 -21.11 21.42
N CYS A 7 -29.36 -20.99 21.88
CA CYS A 7 -30.04 -22.05 22.63
C CYS A 7 -30.26 -23.31 21.77
N ASP A 8 -30.61 -23.16 20.50
CA ASP A 8 -30.81 -24.31 19.61
C ASP A 8 -29.49 -25.03 19.29
N PHE A 9 -28.39 -24.26 19.17
CA PHE A 9 -27.04 -24.79 19.03
C PHE A 9 -26.62 -25.61 20.26
N LEU A 10 -26.83 -25.08 21.47
CA LEU A 10 -26.47 -25.77 22.71
C LEU A 10 -27.27 -27.08 22.91
N LYS A 11 -28.55 -27.11 22.52
CA LYS A 11 -29.36 -28.33 22.54
C LYS A 11 -28.84 -29.39 21.58
N ARG A 12 -28.47 -29.00 20.36
CA ARG A 12 -27.88 -29.91 19.36
C ARG A 12 -26.52 -30.42 19.79
N LEU A 13 -25.69 -29.57 20.39
CA LEU A 13 -24.38 -29.94 20.93
C LEU A 13 -24.52 -30.94 22.09
N GLY A 14 -25.51 -30.74 22.96
CA GLY A 14 -25.84 -31.67 24.04
C GLY A 14 -26.28 -33.05 23.52
N TYR A 15 -27.11 -33.09 22.47
CA TYR A 15 -27.52 -34.33 21.81
C TYR A 15 -26.34 -35.08 21.18
N VAL A 16 -25.44 -34.36 20.50
CA VAL A 16 -24.23 -34.95 19.89
C VAL A 16 -23.32 -35.52 20.98
N MET A 17 -23.10 -34.82 22.09
CA MET A 17 -22.31 -35.34 23.20
C MET A 17 -22.94 -36.58 23.83
N LEU A 18 -24.26 -36.62 24.01
CA LEU A 18 -24.98 -37.80 24.52
C LEU A 18 -24.84 -39.02 23.58
N ILE A 19 -24.91 -38.80 22.27
CA ILE A 19 -24.68 -39.85 21.26
C ILE A 19 -23.22 -40.33 21.31
N CYS A 20 -22.25 -39.41 21.42
CA CYS A 20 -20.84 -39.76 21.54
C CYS A 20 -20.54 -40.57 22.81
N ILE A 21 -21.16 -40.22 23.96
CA ILE A 21 -21.02 -40.97 25.22
C ILE A 21 -21.69 -42.35 25.11
N ALA A 22 -22.86 -42.44 24.48
CA ALA A 22 -23.54 -43.72 24.24
C ALA A 22 -22.74 -44.64 23.30
N PHE A 23 -22.00 -44.08 22.34
CA PHE A 23 -21.07 -44.83 21.47
C PHE A 23 -19.73 -45.15 22.14
N HIS A 24 -19.30 -44.36 23.13
CA HIS A 24 -18.04 -44.58 23.87
C HIS A 24 -18.02 -45.93 24.62
N PHE A 25 -19.19 -46.51 24.90
CA PHE A 25 -19.29 -47.80 25.60
C PHE A 25 -19.10 -49.03 24.70
N LYS A 26 -18.84 -48.89 23.38
CA LYS A 26 -18.78 -50.05 22.48
C LYS A 26 -17.66 -50.10 21.43
N LEU A 27 -16.77 -49.11 21.35
CA LEU A 27 -15.73 -49.09 20.31
C LEU A 27 -14.37 -48.64 20.88
N ASP A 28 -13.53 -49.60 21.24
CA ASP A 28 -12.10 -49.40 21.54
C ASP A 28 -11.28 -49.09 20.27
N ASN A 29 -11.70 -48.11 19.46
CA ASN A 29 -10.93 -47.67 18.30
C ASN A 29 -10.84 -46.14 18.22
N PHE A 30 -9.81 -45.61 18.88
CA PHE A 30 -9.39 -44.21 18.88
C PHE A 30 -9.34 -43.58 17.47
N ALA A 31 -9.01 -44.37 16.43
CA ALA A 31 -8.98 -43.94 15.03
C ALA A 31 -10.36 -43.52 14.48
N PHE A 32 -11.45 -44.20 14.86
CA PHE A 32 -12.79 -43.84 14.41
C PHE A 32 -13.29 -42.55 15.07
N MET A 33 -12.92 -42.32 16.33
CA MET A 33 -13.24 -41.08 17.05
C MET A 33 -12.57 -39.86 16.39
N ILE A 34 -11.29 -39.98 16.01
CA ILE A 34 -10.57 -38.92 15.29
C ILE A 34 -11.20 -38.66 13.93
N ALA A 35 -11.51 -39.70 13.16
CA ALA A 35 -12.14 -39.56 11.85
C ALA A 35 -13.50 -38.83 11.93
N PHE A 36 -14.31 -39.16 12.94
CA PHE A 36 -15.61 -38.51 13.16
C PHE A 36 -15.46 -37.02 13.51
N ILE A 37 -14.52 -36.67 14.40
CA ILE A 37 -14.25 -35.28 14.78
C ILE A 37 -13.82 -34.45 13.55
N ILE A 38 -12.96 -34.99 12.70
CA ILE A 38 -12.52 -34.31 11.47
C ILE A 38 -13.69 -34.05 10.52
N ILE A 39 -14.61 -35.02 10.37
CA ILE A 39 -15.80 -34.85 9.52
C ILE A 39 -16.72 -33.75 10.08
N VAL A 40 -16.93 -33.70 11.40
CA VAL A 40 -17.74 -32.64 12.02
C VAL A 40 -17.10 -31.26 11.84
N ILE A 41 -15.79 -31.14 12.00
CA ILE A 41 -15.06 -29.89 11.76
C ILE A 41 -15.17 -29.47 10.29
N ALA A 42 -15.01 -30.41 9.35
CA ALA A 42 -15.13 -30.12 7.92
C ALA A 42 -16.53 -29.61 7.55
N LEU A 43 -17.58 -30.23 8.09
CA LEU A 43 -18.97 -29.79 7.88
C LEU A 43 -19.25 -28.43 8.52
N PHE A 44 -18.68 -28.17 9.71
CA PHE A 44 -18.77 -26.87 10.36
C PHE A 44 -18.06 -25.78 9.54
N CYS A 45 -16.84 -26.02 9.09
CA CYS A 45 -16.10 -25.13 8.20
C CYS A 45 -16.89 -24.86 6.91
N PHE A 46 -17.41 -25.91 6.26
CA PHE A 46 -18.20 -25.77 5.03
C PHE A 46 -19.46 -24.93 5.23
N SER A 47 -20.20 -25.14 6.32
CA SER A 47 -21.39 -24.34 6.63
C SER A 47 -21.07 -22.87 6.94
N TYR A 48 -19.96 -22.62 7.65
CA TYR A 48 -19.45 -21.27 7.90
C TYR A 48 -19.04 -20.55 6.60
N TYR A 49 -18.33 -21.25 5.70
CA TYR A 49 -17.94 -20.71 4.39
C TYR A 49 -19.17 -20.36 3.54
N LYS A 50 -20.19 -21.24 3.49
CA LYS A 50 -21.44 -20.95 2.78
C LYS A 50 -22.18 -19.74 3.34
N ALA A 51 -22.28 -19.62 4.66
CA ALA A 51 -22.95 -18.49 5.31
C ALA A 51 -22.22 -17.15 5.05
N LYS A 52 -20.88 -17.17 4.99
CA LYS A 52 -20.08 -16.00 4.61
C LYS A 52 -20.33 -15.59 3.17
N GLN A 53 -20.42 -16.55 2.25
CA GLN A 53 -20.69 -16.29 0.84
C GLN A 53 -22.08 -15.67 0.63
N GLN A 54 -23.12 -16.21 1.29
CA GLN A 54 -24.48 -15.67 1.22
C GLN A 54 -24.59 -14.22 1.72
N LYS A 55 -23.80 -13.82 2.72
CA LYS A 55 -23.75 -12.43 3.18
C LYS A 55 -23.13 -11.49 2.15
N ALA A 56 -22.06 -11.93 1.48
CA ALA A 56 -21.42 -11.15 0.42
C ALA A 56 -22.37 -10.95 -0.78
N ASP A 57 -23.09 -12.00 -1.16
CA ASP A 57 -24.08 -11.93 -2.24
C ASP A 57 -25.25 -10.99 -1.89
N GLN A 58 -25.77 -11.07 -0.66
CA GLN A 58 -26.81 -10.16 -0.18
C GLN A 58 -26.38 -8.68 -0.12
N GLU A 59 -25.11 -8.42 0.21
CA GLU A 59 -24.57 -7.06 0.26
C GLU A 59 -24.36 -6.49 -1.15
N MET A 60 -23.91 -7.34 -2.08
CA MET A 60 -23.80 -7.00 -3.50
C MET A 60 -25.17 -6.68 -4.12
N ASP A 61 -26.19 -7.51 -3.85
CA ASP A 61 -27.56 -7.26 -4.31
C ASP A 61 -28.16 -5.99 -3.72
N ARG A 62 -27.82 -5.65 -2.47
CA ARG A 62 -28.25 -4.37 -1.86
C ARG A 62 -27.62 -3.16 -2.54
N ILE A 63 -26.35 -3.23 -2.93
CA ILE A 63 -25.67 -2.14 -3.65
C ILE A 63 -26.25 -2.01 -5.06
N MET A 64 -26.48 -3.12 -5.76
CA MET A 64 -27.01 -3.13 -7.12
C MET A 64 -28.46 -2.62 -7.20
N ASN A 65 -29.26 -2.91 -6.18
CA ASN A 65 -30.67 -2.51 -6.13
C ASN A 65 -30.93 -1.27 -5.26
N ALA A 66 -29.88 -0.61 -4.78
CA ALA A 66 -30.03 0.68 -4.12
C ALA A 66 -30.61 1.68 -5.14
N PRO A 67 -31.71 2.40 -4.81
CA PRO A 67 -32.25 3.38 -5.72
C PRO A 67 -31.16 4.42 -5.98
N SER A 68 -30.82 4.61 -7.25
CA SER A 68 -30.02 5.74 -7.71
C SER A 68 -30.82 7.01 -7.45
N GLY A 69 -30.75 7.50 -6.20
CA GLY A 69 -31.20 8.82 -5.84
C GLY A 69 -30.53 9.79 -6.80
N THR A 70 -31.34 10.52 -7.55
CA THR A 70 -30.93 11.60 -8.43
C THR A 70 -30.18 12.64 -7.60
N VAL A 71 -28.87 12.45 -7.45
CA VAL A 71 -27.97 13.56 -7.18
C VAL A 71 -28.09 14.42 -8.43
N SER A 72 -28.86 15.51 -8.34
CA SER A 72 -28.84 16.54 -9.36
C SER A 72 -27.38 16.94 -9.50
N ALA A 73 -26.79 16.58 -10.63
CA ALA A 73 -25.48 16.99 -11.04
C ALA A 73 -25.55 18.47 -11.42
N GLU A 74 -25.81 19.34 -10.45
CA GLU A 74 -25.24 20.67 -10.48
C GLU A 74 -23.78 20.50 -10.06
N VAL A 75 -23.01 19.89 -10.97
CA VAL A 75 -21.56 20.07 -10.99
C VAL A 75 -21.40 21.54 -11.30
N LEU A 76 -21.15 22.35 -10.26
CA LEU A 76 -20.58 23.68 -10.44
C LEU A 76 -19.48 23.54 -11.49
N PRO A 77 -19.46 24.36 -12.56
CA PRO A 77 -18.41 24.28 -13.56
C PRO A 77 -17.11 24.68 -12.87
N LEU A 78 -16.43 23.71 -12.29
CA LEU A 78 -15.02 23.81 -11.99
C LEU A 78 -14.37 23.92 -13.36
N ASN A 79 -13.75 25.08 -13.56
CA ASN A 79 -12.77 25.35 -14.59
C ASN A 79 -13.30 25.93 -15.90
N ASN A 80 -13.41 27.26 -15.91
CA ASN A 80 -13.20 28.04 -17.13
C ASN A 80 -11.68 28.19 -17.33
N ASN A 81 -10.97 27.07 -17.54
CA ASN A 81 -9.55 27.13 -17.87
C ASN A 81 -9.40 27.15 -19.38
N ASN A 82 -8.65 28.14 -19.85
CA ASN A 82 -8.12 28.26 -21.20
C ASN A 82 -7.06 27.15 -21.48
N MET A 83 -7.39 25.89 -21.20
CA MET A 83 -6.51 24.71 -21.32
C MET A 83 -6.91 23.83 -22.50
N GLU A 84 -7.55 24.40 -23.52
CA GLU A 84 -7.76 23.72 -24.80
C GLU A 84 -6.43 23.43 -25.51
N GLU A 85 -5.34 24.14 -25.18
CA GLU A 85 -4.03 23.94 -25.82
C GLU A 85 -3.31 22.64 -25.44
N ASN A 86 -3.58 22.05 -24.26
CA ASN A 86 -2.80 20.92 -23.73
C ASN A 86 -3.50 19.56 -23.78
N GLN A 87 -4.64 19.43 -24.47
CA GLN A 87 -5.34 18.13 -24.56
C GLN A 87 -4.58 17.06 -25.34
N ASN A 88 -3.56 17.44 -26.12
CA ASN A 88 -2.81 16.53 -26.99
C ASN A 88 -1.35 16.27 -26.52
N LEU A 89 -0.93 16.79 -25.36
CA LEU A 89 0.43 16.50 -24.87
C LEU A 89 0.54 15.06 -24.39
N SER A 90 1.67 14.43 -24.72
CA SER A 90 2.07 13.20 -24.05
C SER A 90 2.31 13.46 -22.55
N THR A 91 2.14 12.44 -21.71
CA THR A 91 2.43 12.56 -20.27
C THR A 91 3.88 12.98 -20.00
N ARG A 92 4.82 12.55 -20.85
CA ARG A 92 6.22 12.96 -20.80
C ARG A 92 6.37 14.47 -21.00
N ASP A 93 5.81 14.99 -22.10
CA ASP A 93 5.96 16.40 -22.45
C ASP A 93 5.23 17.30 -21.43
N LEU A 94 4.07 16.85 -20.95
CA LEU A 94 3.35 17.50 -19.87
C LEU A 94 4.20 17.56 -18.58
N CYS A 95 4.86 16.46 -18.21
CA CYS A 95 5.74 16.42 -17.04
C CYS A 95 6.87 17.44 -17.16
N ALA A 96 7.56 17.47 -18.31
CA ALA A 96 8.62 18.42 -18.57
C ALA A 96 8.13 19.88 -18.55
N GLU A 97 6.95 20.17 -19.09
CA GLU A 97 6.36 21.52 -19.05
C GLU A 97 6.07 21.96 -17.61
N VAL A 98 5.41 21.11 -16.81
CA VAL A 98 5.08 21.41 -15.42
C VAL A 98 6.35 21.61 -14.58
N LEU A 99 7.36 20.76 -14.74
CA LEU A 99 8.64 20.90 -14.05
C LEU A 99 9.36 22.20 -14.43
N ARG A 100 9.36 22.60 -15.70
CA ARG A 100 9.93 23.90 -16.12
C ARG A 100 9.17 25.09 -15.52
N LYS A 101 7.85 25.01 -15.39
CA LYS A 101 7.05 26.04 -14.68
C LYS A 101 7.36 26.12 -13.20
N LEU A 102 7.86 25.04 -12.60
CA LEU A 102 8.40 25.02 -11.25
C LEU A 102 9.86 25.51 -11.17
N ASN A 103 10.41 26.05 -12.26
CA ASN A 103 11.81 26.50 -12.41
C ASN A 103 12.84 25.37 -12.28
N CYS A 104 12.45 24.13 -12.59
CA CYS A 104 13.39 23.03 -12.70
C CYS A 104 14.06 23.04 -14.08
N ASP A 105 15.37 22.81 -14.12
CA ASP A 105 16.07 22.41 -15.35
C ASP A 105 15.81 20.92 -15.60
N VAL A 106 15.26 20.58 -16.77
CA VAL A 106 14.81 19.23 -17.11
C VAL A 106 15.69 18.68 -18.22
N GLN A 107 16.37 17.57 -17.94
CA GLN A 107 17.25 16.86 -18.85
C GLN A 107 16.62 15.50 -19.20
N PHE A 108 16.58 15.16 -20.47
CA PHE A 108 16.11 13.84 -20.92
C PHE A 108 17.28 12.87 -20.96
N ASP A 109 17.02 11.60 -20.64
CA ASP A 109 18.00 10.54 -20.82
C ASP A 109 18.26 10.29 -22.32
N GLU A 110 19.53 10.12 -22.69
CA GLU A 110 19.95 9.96 -24.09
C GLU A 110 19.55 8.59 -24.66
N GLU A 111 19.47 7.55 -23.82
CA GLU A 111 19.15 6.18 -24.22
C GLU A 111 17.63 5.92 -24.18
N ASN A 112 16.94 6.55 -23.23
CA ASN A 112 15.49 6.41 -23.04
C ASN A 112 14.81 7.76 -22.82
N GLU A 113 14.29 8.35 -23.89
CA GLU A 113 13.59 9.66 -23.84
C GLU A 113 12.38 9.72 -22.88
N TYR A 114 11.88 8.58 -22.38
CA TYR A 114 10.81 8.53 -21.39
C TYR A 114 11.29 8.72 -19.94
N ASN A 115 12.60 8.73 -19.74
CA ASN A 115 13.25 9.05 -18.48
C ASN A 115 13.78 10.49 -18.53
N MET A 116 13.57 11.22 -17.44
CA MET A 116 14.07 12.58 -17.30
C MET A 116 14.64 12.82 -15.90
N TYR A 117 15.58 13.75 -15.82
CA TYR A 117 16.28 14.16 -14.61
C TYR A 117 16.06 15.64 -14.36
N PHE A 118 15.92 16.02 -13.09
CA PHE A 118 15.75 17.41 -12.71
C PHE A 118 16.15 17.63 -11.25
N THR A 119 16.49 18.88 -10.92
CA THR A 119 16.75 19.30 -9.53
C THR A 119 15.59 20.14 -9.02
N TYR A 120 15.08 19.83 -7.84
CA TYR A 120 14.03 20.59 -7.16
C TYR A 120 14.43 20.86 -5.71
N GLN A 121 14.52 22.14 -5.33
CA GLN A 121 14.92 22.59 -3.98
C GLN A 121 16.26 22.02 -3.47
N GLY A 122 17.20 21.74 -4.37
CA GLY A 122 18.52 21.19 -4.05
C GLY A 122 18.64 19.68 -4.26
N GLU A 123 17.51 18.98 -4.40
CA GLU A 123 17.46 17.52 -4.48
C GLU A 123 17.29 17.05 -5.92
N ASN A 124 17.99 15.97 -6.26
CA ASN A 124 18.03 15.41 -7.60
C ASN A 124 17.03 14.27 -7.73
N PHE A 125 16.13 14.41 -8.70
CA PHE A 125 15.09 13.44 -8.96
C PHE A 125 15.21 12.90 -10.39
N SER A 126 14.65 11.71 -10.60
CA SER A 126 14.30 11.24 -11.94
C SER A 126 12.81 10.97 -12.04
N VAL A 127 12.27 11.07 -13.26
CA VAL A 127 10.90 10.65 -13.57
C VAL A 127 10.93 9.66 -14.71
N ASP A 128 10.26 8.53 -14.50
CA ASP A 128 9.95 7.58 -15.56
C ASP A 128 8.51 7.81 -16.04
N THR A 129 8.35 7.84 -17.35
CA THR A 129 7.05 7.91 -18.04
C THR A 129 6.90 6.74 -19.01
N TRP A 130 5.72 6.59 -19.60
CA TRP A 130 5.47 5.59 -20.64
C TRP A 130 4.72 6.24 -21.80
N GLU A 131 5.02 5.82 -23.04
CA GLU A 131 4.48 6.39 -24.30
C GLU A 131 2.97 6.67 -24.25
N ASN A 132 2.19 5.73 -23.72
CA ASN A 132 0.73 5.83 -23.63
C ASN A 132 0.22 5.76 -22.18
N GLY A 133 1.11 5.98 -21.20
CA GLY A 133 0.77 5.92 -19.77
C GLY A 133 0.38 7.29 -19.22
N LEU A 134 -0.68 7.36 -18.41
CA LEU A 134 -1.10 8.59 -17.71
C LEU A 134 -0.40 8.80 -16.36
N MET A 135 0.38 7.81 -15.93
CA MET A 135 1.09 7.86 -14.65
C MET A 135 2.56 8.14 -14.88
N ILE A 136 3.14 8.84 -13.92
CA ILE A 136 4.59 9.04 -13.82
C ILE A 136 5.10 8.33 -12.56
N THR A 137 6.35 7.89 -12.59
CA THR A 137 7.05 7.43 -11.40
C THR A 137 8.19 8.39 -11.10
N ILE A 138 8.10 9.10 -9.98
CA ILE A 138 9.15 9.99 -9.50
C ILE A 138 10.05 9.19 -8.56
N TRP A 139 11.35 9.32 -8.75
CA TRP A 139 12.38 8.68 -7.96
C TRP A 139 13.30 9.71 -7.33
N ASP A 140 13.62 9.43 -6.08
CA ASP A 140 14.69 10.05 -5.32
C ASP A 140 15.62 8.91 -4.90
N THR A 141 16.74 8.80 -5.59
CA THR A 141 17.65 7.66 -5.44
C THR A 141 18.88 8.07 -4.66
N TRP A 142 19.39 7.16 -3.84
CA TRP A 142 20.67 7.32 -3.15
C TRP A 142 20.77 8.49 -2.17
N TRP A 143 19.66 9.05 -1.70
CA TRP A 143 19.64 10.18 -0.76
C TRP A 143 20.09 9.82 0.67
N GLY A 144 20.08 8.53 1.02
CA GLY A 144 20.57 8.03 2.31
C GLY A 144 21.50 6.84 2.11
N THR A 145 22.68 6.85 2.73
CA THR A 145 23.63 5.73 2.63
C THR A 145 24.25 5.41 3.98
N VAL A 146 24.42 4.12 4.26
CA VAL A 146 25.24 3.61 5.36
C VAL A 146 26.28 2.64 4.83
N ASP A 147 27.32 2.38 5.62
CA ASP A 147 28.32 1.36 5.29
C ASP A 147 27.71 -0.03 5.37
N LEU A 148 28.05 -0.89 4.41
CA LEU A 148 27.44 -2.22 4.30
C LEU A 148 27.90 -3.17 5.43
N ASP A 149 29.06 -2.92 6.01
CA ASP A 149 29.64 -3.69 7.12
C ASP A 149 29.15 -3.22 8.50
N ASP A 150 28.52 -2.05 8.60
CA ASP A 150 27.79 -1.62 9.80
C ASP A 150 26.42 -2.30 9.85
N LEU A 151 26.42 -3.51 10.42
CA LEU A 151 25.23 -4.35 10.54
C LEU A 151 24.14 -3.70 11.42
N ASP A 152 24.52 -2.84 12.36
CA ASP A 152 23.57 -2.13 13.23
C ASP A 152 22.87 -1.02 12.45
N ASP A 153 23.62 -0.24 11.66
CA ASP A 153 23.06 0.74 10.73
C ASP A 153 22.15 0.07 9.69
N VAL A 154 22.60 -0.99 9.03
CA VAL A 154 21.80 -1.73 8.05
C VAL A 154 20.50 -2.26 8.67
N SER A 155 20.57 -2.80 9.89
CA SER A 155 19.41 -3.25 10.65
C SER A 155 18.44 -2.10 10.95
N ARG A 156 18.96 -0.95 11.40
CA ARG A 156 18.17 0.26 11.69
C ARG A 156 17.50 0.81 10.44
N VAL A 157 18.20 0.93 9.32
CA VAL A 157 17.64 1.36 8.03
C VAL A 157 16.46 0.47 7.63
N ARG A 158 16.63 -0.86 7.68
CA ARG A 158 15.56 -1.82 7.32
C ARG A 158 14.32 -1.67 8.20
N LYS A 159 14.50 -1.52 9.51
CA LYS A 159 13.40 -1.30 10.46
C LYS A 159 12.70 0.04 10.19
N ALA A 160 13.47 1.11 9.98
CA ALA A 160 12.93 2.43 9.71
C ALA A 160 12.09 2.44 8.42
N ILE A 161 12.61 1.88 7.32
CA ILE A 161 11.89 1.72 6.05
C ILE A 161 10.55 1.02 6.28
N ASN A 162 10.55 -0.13 6.96
CA ASN A 162 9.33 -0.89 7.21
C ASN A 162 8.30 -0.08 8.01
N ASN A 163 8.75 0.59 9.07
CA ASN A 163 7.87 1.38 9.93
C ASN A 163 7.27 2.58 9.21
N ILE A 164 8.01 3.20 8.29
CA ILE A 164 7.55 4.37 7.53
C ILE A 164 6.61 3.95 6.41
N ASN A 165 6.93 2.89 5.67
CA ASN A 165 6.10 2.37 4.58
C ASN A 165 4.70 1.94 5.05
N VAL A 166 4.54 1.57 6.33
CA VAL A 166 3.22 1.28 6.93
C VAL A 166 2.37 2.54 7.11
N ARG A 167 2.99 3.71 7.26
CA ARG A 167 2.34 4.97 7.67
C ARG A 167 2.23 6.01 6.55
N GLN A 168 3.08 5.93 5.52
CA GLN A 168 3.26 6.96 4.51
C GLN A 168 2.91 6.47 3.11
N ASN A 169 2.52 7.40 2.23
CA ASN A 169 2.06 7.12 0.86
C ASN A 169 3.20 7.07 -0.18
N LEU A 170 4.47 7.09 0.24
CA LEU A 170 5.61 6.86 -0.64
C LEU A 170 6.24 5.52 -0.30
N THR A 171 6.91 4.91 -1.26
CA THR A 171 7.61 3.65 -1.04
C THR A 171 9.09 3.93 -0.83
N LEU A 172 9.57 3.69 0.38
CA LEU A 172 11.00 3.60 0.66
C LEU A 172 11.48 2.19 0.36
N MET A 173 12.68 2.08 -0.20
CA MET A 173 13.36 0.82 -0.46
C MET A 173 14.86 1.00 -0.32
N TYR A 174 15.60 -0.09 -0.40
CA TYR A 174 17.05 -0.05 -0.39
C TYR A 174 17.64 -0.88 -1.53
N SER A 175 18.86 -0.52 -1.93
CA SER A 175 19.73 -1.33 -2.77
C SER A 175 21.05 -1.61 -2.04
N ILE A 176 21.68 -2.72 -2.40
CA ILE A 176 23.00 -3.10 -1.91
C ILE A 176 23.99 -2.85 -3.04
N ASP A 177 24.96 -1.97 -2.81
CA ASP A 177 26.12 -1.79 -3.68
C ASP A 177 27.32 -2.53 -3.08
N GLU A 178 27.52 -3.77 -3.53
CA GLU A 178 28.64 -4.60 -3.09
C GLU A 178 30.00 -4.02 -3.51
N LYS A 179 30.06 -3.25 -4.61
CA LYS A 179 31.33 -2.68 -5.09
C LYS A 179 31.72 -1.45 -4.29
N GLY A 180 30.76 -0.54 -4.07
CA GLY A 180 30.95 0.64 -3.24
C GLY A 180 30.92 0.36 -1.74
N GLN A 181 30.56 -0.87 -1.33
CA GLN A 181 30.33 -1.27 0.06
C GLN A 181 29.31 -0.36 0.76
N LYS A 182 28.21 -0.04 0.06
CA LYS A 182 27.15 0.84 0.55
C LYS A 182 25.79 0.15 0.58
N PHE A 183 25.01 0.52 1.58
CA PHE A 183 23.58 0.22 1.66
C PHE A 183 22.82 1.52 1.44
N ALA A 184 22.17 1.64 0.28
CA ALA A 184 21.59 2.89 -0.19
C ALA A 184 20.06 2.86 -0.07
N VAL A 185 19.48 3.94 0.44
CA VAL A 185 18.05 4.18 0.57
C VAL A 185 17.56 4.98 -0.62
N HIS A 186 16.39 4.59 -1.11
CA HIS A 186 15.68 5.23 -2.22
C HIS A 186 14.24 5.47 -1.81
N THR A 187 13.61 6.45 -2.44
CA THR A 187 12.18 6.68 -2.32
C THR A 187 11.58 6.81 -3.71
N LYS A 188 10.39 6.25 -3.90
CA LYS A 188 9.61 6.47 -5.11
C LYS A 188 8.17 6.79 -4.82
N ARG A 189 7.54 7.45 -5.77
CA ARG A 189 6.10 7.71 -5.80
C ARG A 189 5.61 7.55 -7.23
N GLN A 190 4.51 6.83 -7.40
CA GLN A 190 3.75 6.84 -8.65
C GLN A 190 2.55 7.77 -8.49
N CYS A 191 2.30 8.64 -9.46
CA CYS A 191 1.16 9.54 -9.44
C CYS A 191 0.58 9.78 -10.84
N LEU A 192 -0.68 10.20 -10.89
CA LEU A 192 -1.38 10.55 -12.13
C LEU A 192 -0.89 11.92 -12.60
N LEU A 193 -0.60 12.07 -13.88
CA LEU A 193 -0.31 13.36 -14.47
C LEU A 193 -1.07 13.51 -15.78
N ILE A 194 -2.15 14.27 -15.75
CA ILE A 194 -2.98 14.57 -16.91
C ILE A 194 -3.27 16.07 -17.01
N PRO A 195 -3.50 16.63 -18.20
CA PRO A 195 -3.72 18.06 -18.38
C PRO A 195 -4.91 18.59 -17.56
N GLN A 196 -5.88 17.74 -17.23
CA GLN A 196 -7.11 18.15 -16.54
C GLN A 196 -6.92 18.37 -15.03
N ILE A 197 -5.74 18.07 -14.46
CA ILE A 197 -5.47 18.32 -13.04
C ILE A 197 -5.52 19.83 -12.77
N PRO A 198 -6.44 20.31 -11.90
CA PRO A 198 -6.49 21.73 -11.55
C PRO A 198 -5.21 22.16 -10.83
N GLN A 199 -4.68 23.33 -11.20
CA GLN A 199 -3.43 23.87 -10.62
C GLN A 199 -2.31 22.83 -10.63
N ILE A 200 -2.04 22.26 -11.80
CA ILE A 200 -1.13 21.13 -11.98
C ILE A 200 0.29 21.40 -11.44
N GLU A 201 0.74 22.65 -11.43
CA GLU A 201 2.00 23.06 -10.82
C GLU A 201 1.97 22.87 -9.29
N ASN A 202 0.90 23.29 -8.62
CA ASN A 202 0.71 23.09 -7.18
C ASN A 202 0.56 21.60 -6.84
N TYR A 203 -0.13 20.85 -7.69
CA TYR A 203 -0.21 19.39 -7.58
C TYR A 203 1.18 18.75 -7.64
N MET A 204 1.98 19.07 -8.66
CA MET A 204 3.33 18.53 -8.83
C MET A 204 4.23 18.93 -7.65
N ALA A 205 4.18 20.19 -7.22
CA ALA A 205 4.93 20.64 -6.05
C ALA A 205 4.56 19.87 -4.78
N ALA A 206 3.28 19.54 -4.57
CA ALA A 206 2.85 18.67 -3.48
C ALA A 206 3.33 17.21 -3.65
N MET A 207 3.38 16.72 -4.89
CA MET A 207 3.93 15.39 -5.19
C MET A 207 5.44 15.31 -4.88
N LEU A 208 6.19 16.38 -5.12
CA LEU A 208 7.62 16.48 -4.80
C LEU A 208 7.87 16.72 -3.31
N THR A 209 7.06 17.57 -2.66
CA THR A 209 7.22 17.92 -1.23
C THR A 209 7.17 16.68 -0.33
N GLY A 210 6.34 15.69 -0.68
CA GLY A 210 6.22 14.45 0.10
C GLY A 210 7.52 13.64 0.21
N PHE A 211 8.50 13.83 -0.70
CA PHE A 211 9.80 13.18 -0.58
C PHE A 211 10.59 13.71 0.62
N PHE A 212 10.65 15.03 0.79
CA PHE A 212 11.34 15.66 1.93
C PHE A 212 10.69 15.30 3.28
N ASP A 213 9.36 15.18 3.32
CA ASP A 213 8.64 14.75 4.52
C ASP A 213 8.99 13.31 4.92
N VAL A 214 9.14 12.44 3.92
CA VAL A 214 9.56 11.05 4.12
C VAL A 214 11.02 10.95 4.55
N GLN A 215 11.94 11.70 3.92
CA GLN A 215 13.33 11.74 4.34
C GLN A 215 13.46 12.20 5.80
N ARG A 216 12.69 13.22 6.21
CA ARG A 216 12.63 13.68 7.60
C ARG A 216 12.08 12.60 8.54
N SER A 217 10.94 12.01 8.19
CA SER A 217 10.33 10.91 8.96
C SER A 217 11.29 9.73 9.11
N PHE A 218 12.08 9.47 8.07
CA PHE A 218 13.12 8.44 8.10
C PHE A 218 14.23 8.76 9.08
N LYS A 219 14.77 9.98 9.03
CA LYS A 219 15.80 10.43 9.96
C LYS A 219 15.32 10.31 11.41
N GLU A 220 14.12 10.80 11.70
CA GLU A 220 13.51 10.73 13.05
C GLU A 220 13.33 9.28 13.53
N GLU A 221 12.83 8.41 12.67
CA GLU A 221 12.63 6.99 12.99
C GLU A 221 13.96 6.26 13.20
N TYR A 222 14.95 6.52 12.36
CA TYR A 222 16.28 5.96 12.47
C TYR A 222 16.98 6.40 13.76
N ASP A 223 16.91 7.69 14.12
CA ASP A 223 17.46 8.21 15.38
C ASP A 223 16.75 7.63 16.60
N ARG A 224 15.42 7.48 16.55
CA ARG A 224 14.65 6.82 17.60
C ARG A 224 15.13 5.39 17.84
N LEU A 225 15.32 4.61 16.78
CA LEU A 225 15.80 3.22 16.87
C LEU A 225 17.19 3.14 17.49
N ARG A 226 18.11 4.04 17.09
CA ARG A 226 19.45 4.14 17.66
C ARG A 226 19.42 4.41 19.17
N LEU A 227 18.62 5.39 19.60
CA LEU A 227 18.49 5.72 21.03
C LEU A 227 17.86 4.57 21.85
N GLU A 228 16.90 3.84 21.29
CA GLU A 228 16.31 2.66 21.94
C GLU A 228 17.32 1.51 22.13
N GLU A 229 18.19 1.29 21.14
CA GLU A 229 19.25 0.29 21.20
C GLU A 229 20.32 0.69 22.23
N GLU A 230 20.75 1.95 22.24
CA GLU A 230 21.68 2.50 23.23
C GLU A 230 21.12 2.43 24.67
N ALA A 231 19.81 2.64 24.86
CA ALA A 231 19.16 2.51 26.16
C ALA A 231 19.10 1.05 26.64
N LYS A 232 18.82 0.11 25.74
CA LYS A 232 18.78 -1.34 26.05
C LYS A 232 20.16 -1.91 26.38
N ALA A 233 21.23 -1.39 25.76
CA ALA A 233 22.60 -1.83 26.02
C ALA A 233 23.12 -1.42 27.42
N LYS A 234 22.44 -0.49 28.11
CA LYS A 234 22.80 0.01 29.45
C LYS A 234 22.10 -0.74 30.59
N VAL A 235 21.21 -1.68 30.29
CA VAL A 235 20.42 -2.49 31.24
C VAL A 235 20.98 -3.90 31.27
#